data_AF-A0A8W8LDN4-F1
#
_entry.id   AF-A0A8W8LDN4-F1
#
_cell.length_a   1.000
_cell.length_b   1.000
_cell.length_c   1.000
_cell.angle_alpha   90.00
_cell.angle_beta   90.00
_cell.angle_gamma   90.00
#
_symmetry.space_group_name_H-M   'P 1'
#
loop_
_entity.id
_entity.type
_entity.pdbx_description
1 polymer ?
#
loop_
_entity_poly.entity_id
_entity_poly.type
_entity_poly.pdbx_seq_one_letter_code
_entity_poly.pdbx_strand_id
1 'polypeptide(L)'
;GQRAKSMKFVDGLMIHSGDPINDYVDTAVRHVLLRQGVLGIKVKIMLPWDPSGKIGPKRPLPDHVSVVEPKDEAVPAHPYSEQKGAKPTEPPAAQA
;
A
#
# COMPACT_ATOMS: atom_id res chain seq x y z
N GLY A 1 33.32 15.48 -26.45
CA GLY A 1 32.94 16.30 -27.63
C GLY A 1 32.09 17.46 -27.17
N GLN A 2 32.04 18.56 -27.94
CA GLN A 2 31.28 19.77 -27.58
C GLN A 2 29.76 19.56 -27.51
N ARG A 3 29.25 18.44 -28.03
CA ARG A 3 27.82 18.10 -28.00
C ARG A 3 27.42 17.56 -26.62
N ALA A 4 26.32 18.09 -26.08
CA ALA A 4 25.71 17.58 -24.85
C ALA A 4 25.26 16.12 -25.01
N LYS A 5 25.34 15.35 -23.92
CA LYS A 5 24.83 13.98 -23.81
C LYS A 5 23.97 13.87 -22.56
N SER A 6 22.86 13.15 -22.66
CA SER A 6 22.04 12.76 -21.51
C SER A 6 22.13 11.25 -21.31
N MET A 7 22.12 10.83 -20.05
CA MET A 7 21.98 9.44 -19.66
C MET A 7 20.71 9.32 -18.83
N LYS A 8 19.89 8.31 -19.11
CA LYS A 8 18.66 8.02 -18.37
C LYS A 8 18.82 6.65 -17.75
N PHE A 9 18.82 6.61 -16.43
CA PHE A 9 18.81 5.38 -15.64
C PHE A 9 17.39 5.19 -15.11
N VAL A 10 16.84 3.99 -15.25
CA VAL A 10 15.50 3.63 -14.79
C VAL A 10 15.57 2.25 -14.19
N ASP A 11 14.95 2.09 -13.03
CA ASP A 11 14.78 0.82 -12.34
C ASP A 11 13.40 0.80 -11.67
N GLY A 12 12.78 -0.37 -11.60
CA GLY A 12 11.44 -0.57 -11.04
C GLY A 12 10.29 0.06 -11.84
N LEU A 13 9.17 0.31 -11.15
CA LEU A 13 7.96 0.93 -11.68
C LEU A 13 8.04 2.46 -11.53
N MET A 14 7.62 3.20 -12.56
CA MET A 14 7.57 4.67 -12.52
C MET A 14 6.35 5.20 -13.29
N ILE A 15 5.44 5.85 -12.57
CA ILE A 15 4.25 6.48 -13.15
C ILE A 15 4.61 7.86 -13.73
N HIS A 16 4.05 8.17 -14.91
CA HIS A 16 4.32 9.41 -15.65
C HIS A 16 3.06 10.22 -15.96
N SER A 17 1.85 9.69 -15.68
CA SER A 17 0.56 10.30 -16.00
C SER A 17 -0.42 10.25 -14.82
N GLY A 18 -1.38 11.18 -14.81
CA GLY A 18 -2.46 11.24 -13.83
C GLY A 18 -2.12 12.00 -12.54
N ASP A 19 -3.14 12.13 -11.69
CA ASP A 19 -3.02 12.76 -10.36
C ASP A 19 -2.08 12.02 -9.39
N PRO A 20 -1.94 10.67 -9.43
CA PRO A 20 -1.02 9.96 -8.54
C PRO A 20 0.44 10.42 -8.63
N ILE A 21 0.88 11.08 -9.71
CA ILE A 21 2.24 11.63 -9.80
C ILE A 21 2.52 12.60 -8.65
N ASN A 22 1.55 13.44 -8.28
CA ASN A 22 1.76 14.52 -7.31
C ASN A 22 2.05 13.96 -5.91
N ASP A 23 1.42 12.83 -5.58
CA ASP A 23 1.55 12.20 -4.27
C ASP A 23 2.67 11.14 -4.26
N TYR A 24 2.81 10.37 -5.34
CA TYR A 24 3.72 9.21 -5.38
C TYR A 24 5.10 9.51 -5.93
N VAL A 25 5.30 10.57 -6.72
CA VAL A 25 6.57 10.81 -7.41
C VAL A 25 7.23 12.08 -6.89
N ASP A 26 8.27 11.91 -6.07
CA ASP A 26 9.12 13.02 -5.69
C ASP A 26 10.16 13.28 -6.78
N THR A 27 10.35 14.56 -7.13
CA THR A 27 11.27 14.97 -8.19
C THR A 27 12.21 16.06 -7.72
N ALA A 28 13.50 15.86 -7.94
CA ALA A 28 14.52 16.83 -7.61
C ALA A 28 15.42 17.11 -8.82
N VAL A 29 15.69 18.39 -9.07
CA VAL A 29 16.64 18.85 -10.09
C VAL A 29 17.74 19.64 -9.42
N ARG A 30 18.99 19.28 -9.68
CA ARG A 30 20.19 19.97 -9.16
C ARG A 30 21.25 20.09 -10.24
N HIS A 31 22.13 21.07 -10.07
CA HIS A 31 23.22 21.36 -11.00
C HIS A 31 24.55 21.14 -10.30
N VAL A 32 25.47 20.45 -10.96
CA VAL A 32 26.84 20.22 -10.49
C VAL A 32 27.79 20.97 -11.41
N LEU A 33 28.64 21.82 -10.83
CA LEU A 33 29.67 22.52 -11.58
C LEU A 33 30.89 21.61 -11.73
N LEU A 34 31.31 21.38 -12.97
CA LEU A 34 32.55 20.71 -13.33
C LEU A 34 33.45 21.70 -14.07
N ARG A 35 34.75 21.41 -14.17
CA ARG A 35 35.69 22.26 -14.91
C ARG A 35 35.30 22.45 -16.39
N GLN A 36 34.63 21.45 -16.98
CA GLN A 36 34.21 21.47 -18.39
C GLN A 36 32.84 22.14 -18.61
N GLY A 37 32.13 22.54 -17.55
CA GLY A 37 30.78 23.13 -17.62
C GLY A 37 29.86 22.63 -16.50
N VAL A 38 28.55 22.82 -16.68
CA VAL A 38 27.54 22.44 -15.69
C VAL A 38 26.82 21.15 -16.12
N LEU A 39 26.68 20.20 -15.20
CA LEU A 39 25.92 18.98 -15.38
C LEU A 39 24.60 19.06 -14.61
N GLY A 40 23.48 18.84 -15.30
CA GLY A 40 22.15 18.77 -14.67
C GLY A 40 21.82 17.35 -14.25
N ILE A 41 21.43 17.16 -12.99
CA ILE A 41 20.96 15.90 -12.44
C ILE A 41 19.47 16.04 -12.14
N LYS A 42 18.66 15.11 -12.67
CA LYS A 42 17.24 14.98 -12.36
C LYS A 42 16.99 13.59 -11.79
N VAL A 43 16.47 13.55 -10.56
CA VAL A 43 16.08 12.32 -9.88
C VAL A 43 14.56 12.31 -9.75
N LYS A 44 13.94 11.17 -10.08
CA LYS A 44 12.52 10.90 -9.79
C LYS A 44 12.46 9.64 -8.94
N ILE A 45 11.80 9.71 -7.78
CA ILE A 45 11.65 8.59 -6.85
C ILE A 45 10.17 8.29 -6.70
N MET A 46 9.76 7.05 -6.97
CA MET A 46 8.41 6.59 -6.70
C MET A 46 8.33 6.06 -5.27
N LEU A 47 7.49 6.67 -4.45
CA LEU A 47 7.30 6.32 -3.04
C LEU A 47 6.42 5.06 -2.92
N PRO A 48 6.65 4.18 -1.93
CA PRO A 48 5.77 3.05 -1.68
C PRO A 48 4.44 3.54 -1.07
N TRP A 49 3.36 2.81 -1.32
CA TRP A 49 2.10 3.02 -0.59
C TRP A 49 2.26 2.59 0.87
N ASP A 50 1.88 3.46 1.81
CA ASP A 50 1.92 3.20 3.25
C ASP A 50 0.58 3.60 3.89
N PRO A 51 -0.19 2.67 4.47
CA PRO A 51 -1.43 2.98 5.20
C PRO A 51 -1.25 4.00 6.33
N SER A 52 -0.06 4.03 6.95
CA SER A 52 0.26 4.96 8.04
C SER A 52 0.55 6.38 7.55
N GLY A 53 0.95 6.52 6.27
CA GLY A 53 1.27 7.78 5.65
C GLY A 53 2.56 8.43 6.14
N LYS A 54 3.53 7.65 6.66
CA LYS A 54 4.80 8.20 7.17
C LYS A 54 5.84 8.33 6.07
N ILE A 55 5.92 7.33 5.20
CA ILE A 55 6.96 7.22 4.16
C ILE A 55 6.37 7.45 2.76
N GLY A 56 5.06 7.32 2.58
CA GLY A 56 4.41 7.54 1.30
C GLY A 56 2.92 7.81 1.41
N PRO A 57 2.21 7.87 0.27
CA PRO A 57 0.79 8.22 0.25
C PRO A 57 -0.09 7.19 0.96
N LYS A 58 -1.12 7.70 1.66
CA LYS A 58 -2.14 6.85 2.31
C LYS A 58 -3.12 6.25 1.32
N ARG A 59 -3.45 7.00 0.26
CA ARG A 59 -4.40 6.57 -0.77
C ARG A 59 -3.68 5.60 -1.69
N PRO A 60 -4.16 4.36 -1.87
CA PRO A 60 -3.56 3.42 -2.81
C PRO A 60 -3.69 3.92 -4.25
N LEU A 61 -2.89 3.32 -5.14
CA LEU A 61 -3.03 3.59 -6.57
C LEU A 61 -4.44 3.23 -7.03
N PRO A 62 -5.04 4.02 -7.95
CA PRO A 62 -6.43 3.86 -8.34
C PRO A 62 -6.72 2.54 -9.07
N ASP A 63 -5.69 1.88 -9.60
CA ASP A 63 -5.74 0.58 -10.26
C ASP A 63 -5.43 -0.59 -9.32
N HIS A 64 -4.98 -0.33 -8.08
CA HIS A 64 -4.63 -1.37 -7.12
C HIS A 64 -5.85 -1.78 -6.27
N VAL A 65 -6.45 -2.93 -6.61
CA VAL A 65 -7.58 -3.52 -5.87
C VAL A 65 -7.08 -4.66 -4.99
N SER A 66 -7.28 -4.53 -3.68
CA SER A 66 -7.04 -5.61 -2.72
C SER A 66 -8.31 -6.45 -2.56
N VAL A 67 -8.25 -7.72 -2.98
CA VAL A 67 -9.31 -8.70 -2.75
C VAL A 67 -8.99 -9.42 -1.45
N VAL A 68 -9.82 -9.20 -0.43
CA VAL A 68 -9.69 -9.90 0.86
C VAL A 68 -10.28 -11.29 0.70
N GLU A 69 -9.52 -12.31 1.10
CA GLU A 69 -9.99 -13.69 1.09
C GLU A 69 -11.21 -13.82 2.03
N PRO A 70 -12.28 -14.52 1.59
CA PRO A 70 -13.43 -14.78 2.44
C PRO A 70 -12.99 -15.50 3.71
N LYS A 71 -13.59 -15.14 4.84
CA LYS A 71 -13.40 -15.92 6.07
C LYS A 71 -14.09 -17.27 5.88
N ASP A 72 -13.44 -18.34 6.33
CA ASP A 72 -14.07 -19.65 6.43
C ASP A 72 -15.16 -19.61 7.50
N GLU A 73 -16.38 -19.28 7.09
CA GLU A 73 -17.57 -19.48 7.91
C GLU A 73 -17.99 -20.95 7.78
N ALA A 74 -17.90 -21.69 8.89
CA ALA A 74 -18.41 -23.05 8.94
C ALA A 74 -19.92 -23.00 8.65
N VAL A 75 -20.34 -23.61 7.54
CA VAL A 75 -21.76 -23.72 7.19
C VAL A 75 -22.48 -24.35 8.39
N PRO A 76 -23.43 -23.64 9.03
CA PRO A 76 -24.11 -24.19 10.18
C PRO A 76 -24.91 -25.42 9.74
N ALA A 77 -24.46 -26.60 10.15
CA ALA A 77 -25.05 -27.88 9.76
C ALA A 77 -26.51 -28.03 10.23
N HIS A 78 -26.85 -27.36 11.35
CA HIS A 78 -28.18 -27.35 11.92
C HIS A 78 -28.50 -25.96 12.48
N PRO A 79 -29.78 -25.54 12.48
CA PRO A 79 -30.20 -24.31 13.13
C PRO A 79 -29.90 -24.41 14.64
N TYR A 80 -29.00 -23.57 15.14
CA TYR A 80 -28.72 -23.42 16.57
C TYR A 80 -29.26 -22.07 17.06
N SER A 81 -29.71 -22.03 18.31
CA SER A 81 -30.13 -20.78 18.97
C SER A 81 -29.05 -20.36 19.96
N GLU A 82 -28.40 -19.23 19.71
CA GLU A 82 -27.49 -18.61 20.67
C GLU A 82 -28.29 -17.74 21.64
N GLN A 83 -28.61 -18.26 22.82
CA GLN A 83 -29.12 -17.43 23.93
C GLN A 83 -27.94 -16.72 24.61
N LYS A 84 -27.68 -15.48 24.20
CA LYS A 84 -26.75 -14.60 24.92
C LYS A 84 -27.39 -14.12 26.22
N GLY A 85 -27.23 -14.92 27.28
CA GLY A 85 -27.57 -14.56 28.66
C GLY A 85 -28.46 -15.57 29.37
N ALA A 86 -27.98 -16.78 29.65
CA ALA A 86 -28.62 -17.67 30.62
C ALA A 86 -27.75 -17.78 31.88
N LYS A 87 -28.33 -17.42 33.03
CA LYS A 87 -27.76 -17.76 34.35
C LYS A 87 -27.75 -19.29 34.51
N PRO A 88 -26.76 -19.88 35.20
CA PRO A 88 -26.66 -21.33 35.34
C PRO A 88 -27.81 -21.86 36.22
N THR A 89 -28.52 -22.88 35.75
CA THR A 89 -29.40 -23.67 36.63
C THR A 89 -28.87 -25.10 36.67
N GLU A 90 -28.54 -25.52 37.88
CA GLU A 90 -27.97 -26.80 38.30
C GLU A 90 -28.84 -28.03 37.92
N PRO A 91 -28.25 -29.24 37.90
CA PRO A 91 -28.85 -30.44 37.32
C PRO A 91 -29.90 -31.10 38.24
N PRO A 92 -30.96 -31.73 37.71
CA PRO A 92 -31.92 -32.43 38.56
C PRO A 92 -31.35 -33.78 39.03
N ALA A 93 -31.54 -34.00 40.33
CA ALA A 93 -31.10 -35.15 41.11
C ALA A 93 -31.61 -36.50 40.59
N ALA A 94 -30.77 -37.52 40.73
CA ALA A 94 -31.13 -38.92 40.63
C ALA A 94 -32.20 -39.28 41.67
N GLN A 95 -33.26 -39.98 41.23
CA GLN A 95 -34.21 -40.65 42.12
C GLN A 95 -33.98 -42.16 42.07
N ALA A 96 -33.77 -42.74 43.25
CA ALA A 96 -34.00 -44.14 43.58
C ALA A 96 -35.16 -44.19 44.58
#